data_AF-A0A9D1ZYI7-F1
#
_entry.id   AF-A0A9D1ZYI7-F1
#
_cell.length_a   1.000
_cell.length_b   1.000
_cell.length_c   1.000
_cell.angle_alpha   90.00
_cell.angle_beta   90.00
_cell.angle_gamma   90.00
#
_symmetry.space_group_name_H-M   'P 1'
#
loop_
_entity.id
_entity.type
_entity.pdbx_description
1 polymer ?
#
loop_
_entity_poly.entity_id
_entity_poly.type
_entity_poly.pdbx_seq_one_letter_code
_entity_poly.pdbx_strand_id
1 'polypeptide(L)'
;MGKDKNFVNKALANGSHAINLMTLKGKIYKKIGSLKPQGILSDEPVRWEDLDKSKFRNMRFMQKWADKFGCAWFRFTGVVPEEAKGKKVVARIKLQGEGLVYDKDGKVLQGITQVLSKGDLFHSSIGKQIVDIAECAEGGEQIELYVDAGFNGKLRFENMAAHLRRYDIATVDDEANGYYYDYIEAYFLMCKLLGDAEELKERKPEKAEKYTARAKALDEGMKAAWAAYKEGGAAKAREVLAPVLFAPIDYPAVTHYAVGHAHIDLAWLWPIRETRRKVGRTFANQLRNIKRYDKYIFAQSQPQMFVWLKEDYPQLFEEVKKQVEAGRIELQGGMWVESDCNLPQGESWIRQFLYGKRYFKEEFGKDMKMCWLPDCFGFPATLPQVIKGCGMDYFMTIKIMSNTVNEFPHSTFKWKGLDGSEVLAHMEPAGDYNSGASPLAIFKSNKRNKEKETVPQCLLLYGDGDGGGGP
;
A
#
# COMPACT_ATOMS: atom_id res chain seq x y z
N MET A 1 6.67 -6.16 -11.27
CA MET A 1 6.57 -7.34 -12.16
C MET A 1 7.34 -7.18 -13.48
N GLY A 2 7.18 -6.10 -14.24
CA GLY A 2 7.77 -5.97 -15.59
C GLY A 2 9.30 -5.81 -15.74
N LYS A 3 10.11 -6.20 -14.74
CA LYS A 3 11.59 -6.16 -14.83
C LYS A 3 12.27 -7.54 -14.76
N ASP A 4 11.57 -8.58 -14.31
CA ASP A 4 12.07 -9.95 -14.29
C ASP A 4 11.60 -10.68 -15.55
N LYS A 5 12.45 -10.69 -16.59
CA LYS A 5 12.11 -11.26 -17.91
C LYS A 5 11.80 -12.76 -17.80
N ASN A 6 12.51 -13.48 -16.93
CA ASN A 6 12.32 -14.91 -16.77
C ASN A 6 10.97 -15.22 -16.14
N PHE A 7 10.60 -14.48 -15.09
CA PHE A 7 9.24 -14.54 -14.55
C PHE A 7 8.17 -14.28 -15.61
N VAL A 8 8.30 -13.20 -16.39
CA VAL A 8 7.31 -12.83 -17.42
C VAL A 8 7.19 -13.92 -18.48
N ASN A 9 8.30 -14.48 -18.95
CA ASN A 9 8.29 -15.57 -19.92
C ASN A 9 7.58 -16.81 -19.36
N LYS A 10 7.83 -17.18 -18.10
CA LYS A 10 7.13 -18.30 -17.46
C LYS A 10 5.66 -18.01 -17.22
N ALA A 11 5.28 -16.78 -16.91
CA ALA A 11 3.89 -16.39 -16.77
C ALA A 11 3.13 -16.54 -18.10
N LEU A 12 3.73 -16.07 -19.21
CA LEU A 12 3.17 -16.20 -20.55
C LEU A 12 3.05 -17.68 -20.99
N ALA A 13 4.06 -18.50 -20.69
CA ALA A 13 4.04 -19.93 -21.01
C ALA A 13 2.98 -20.73 -20.24
N ASN A 14 2.51 -20.21 -19.09
CA ASN A 14 1.50 -20.85 -18.24
C ASN A 14 0.17 -20.10 -18.27
N GLY A 15 -0.29 -19.75 -19.48
CA GLY A 15 -1.46 -18.89 -19.70
C GLY A 15 -2.78 -19.42 -19.13
N SER A 16 -2.92 -20.73 -18.93
CA SER A 16 -4.12 -21.33 -18.30
C SER A 16 -4.36 -20.80 -16.88
N HIS A 17 -3.32 -20.64 -16.07
CA HIS A 17 -3.43 -20.08 -14.71
C HIS A 17 -3.83 -18.61 -14.74
N ALA A 18 -3.34 -17.84 -15.72
CA ALA A 18 -3.75 -16.45 -15.90
C ALA A 18 -5.24 -16.33 -16.25
N ILE A 19 -5.77 -17.22 -17.08
CA ILE A 19 -7.22 -17.28 -17.41
C ILE A 19 -8.05 -17.62 -16.17
N ASN A 20 -7.59 -18.58 -15.36
CA ASN A 20 -8.25 -18.93 -14.09
C ASN A 20 -8.31 -17.73 -13.14
N LEU A 21 -7.20 -16.98 -13.00
CA LEU A 21 -7.15 -15.76 -12.20
C LEU A 21 -8.12 -14.69 -12.69
N MET A 22 -8.19 -14.45 -14.01
CA MET A 22 -9.15 -13.49 -14.58
C MET A 22 -10.60 -13.92 -14.31
N THR A 23 -10.87 -15.23 -14.38
CA THR A 23 -12.19 -15.80 -14.09
C THR A 23 -12.58 -15.60 -12.62
N LEU A 24 -11.67 -15.90 -11.68
CA LEU A 24 -11.89 -15.66 -10.24
C LEU A 24 -12.15 -14.19 -9.96
N LYS A 25 -11.30 -13.31 -10.50
CA LYS A 25 -11.41 -11.86 -10.35
C LYS A 25 -12.76 -11.30 -10.78
N GLY A 26 -13.33 -11.83 -11.87
CA GLY A 26 -14.66 -11.45 -12.36
C GLY A 26 -15.82 -11.90 -11.47
N LYS A 27 -15.61 -12.90 -10.61
CA LYS A 27 -16.64 -13.49 -9.75
C LYS A 27 -16.69 -12.91 -8.34
N ILE A 28 -15.63 -12.26 -7.86
CA ILE A 28 -15.56 -11.70 -6.50
C ILE A 28 -16.68 -10.68 -6.24
N TYR A 29 -17.00 -9.85 -7.24
CA TYR A 29 -17.97 -8.76 -7.09
C TYR A 29 -19.11 -8.88 -8.09
N LYS A 30 -20.30 -9.24 -7.60
CA LYS A 30 -21.52 -9.30 -8.43
C LYS A 30 -22.30 -7.99 -8.31
N LYS A 31 -22.46 -7.28 -9.43
CA LYS A 31 -23.32 -6.08 -9.47
C LYS A 31 -24.76 -6.48 -9.20
N ILE A 32 -25.41 -5.77 -8.28
CA ILE A 32 -26.83 -5.95 -7.92
C ILE A 32 -27.63 -4.65 -8.04
N GLY A 33 -26.96 -3.50 -8.15
CA GLY A 33 -27.64 -2.22 -8.28
C GLY A 33 -26.73 -1.10 -8.75
N SER A 34 -27.26 0.12 -8.82
CA SER A 34 -26.52 1.32 -9.16
C SER A 34 -26.89 2.47 -8.23
N LEU A 35 -25.89 3.25 -7.85
CA LEU A 35 -26.08 4.50 -7.13
C LEU A 35 -26.52 5.60 -8.11
N LYS A 36 -27.12 6.65 -7.58
CA LYS A 36 -27.45 7.90 -8.27
C LYS A 36 -26.37 8.92 -7.93
N PRO A 37 -25.45 9.23 -8.86
CA PRO A 37 -24.38 10.17 -8.59
C PRO A 37 -24.84 11.61 -8.83
N GLN A 38 -24.46 12.50 -7.92
CA GLN A 38 -24.51 13.93 -8.08
C GLN A 38 -23.13 14.51 -7.79
N GLY A 39 -22.81 15.69 -8.31
CA GLY A 39 -21.55 16.35 -8.00
C GLY A 39 -21.62 17.87 -7.99
N ILE A 40 -20.63 18.45 -7.31
CA ILE A 40 -20.27 19.86 -7.28
C ILE A 40 -18.81 19.92 -7.71
N LEU A 41 -18.51 20.61 -8.80
CA LEU A 41 -17.15 20.77 -9.30
C LEU A 41 -16.55 22.06 -8.74
N SER A 42 -15.26 22.05 -8.42
CA SER A 42 -14.53 23.23 -7.95
C SER A 42 -13.07 23.20 -8.37
N ASP A 43 -12.45 24.36 -8.45
CA ASP A 43 -11.01 24.46 -8.73
C ASP A 43 -10.17 24.21 -7.46
N GLU A 44 -10.73 24.58 -6.31
CA GLU A 44 -10.10 24.46 -5.00
C GLU A 44 -10.89 23.48 -4.09
N PRO A 45 -10.22 22.80 -3.14
CA PRO A 45 -10.89 21.95 -2.17
C PRO A 45 -11.88 22.74 -1.32
N VAL A 46 -13.06 22.17 -1.09
CA VAL A 46 -14.10 22.74 -0.23
C VAL A 46 -14.21 21.86 1.01
N ARG A 47 -14.16 22.44 2.21
CA ARG A 47 -14.29 21.68 3.46
C ARG A 47 -15.72 21.18 3.62
N TRP A 48 -15.89 20.14 4.45
CA TRP A 48 -17.22 19.56 4.69
C TRP A 48 -18.20 20.59 5.27
N GLU A 49 -17.73 21.44 6.17
CA GLU A 49 -18.51 22.47 6.86
C GLU A 49 -18.98 23.57 5.90
N ASP A 50 -18.22 23.81 4.83
CA ASP A 50 -18.48 24.84 3.82
C ASP A 50 -19.27 24.30 2.62
N LEU A 51 -19.63 23.00 2.63
CA LEU A 51 -20.28 22.32 1.52
C LEU A 51 -21.76 22.71 1.41
N ASP A 52 -22.08 23.53 0.40
CA ASP A 52 -23.46 23.84 0.04
C ASP A 52 -24.13 22.67 -0.69
N LYS A 53 -24.81 21.81 0.08
CA LYS A 53 -25.52 20.62 -0.43
C LYS A 53 -26.65 20.94 -1.43
N SER A 54 -27.12 22.19 -1.55
CA SER A 54 -28.14 22.57 -2.56
C SER A 54 -27.58 22.63 -3.99
N LYS A 55 -26.25 22.71 -4.12
CA LYS A 55 -25.56 22.83 -5.43
C LYS A 55 -25.31 21.52 -6.13
N PHE A 56 -25.59 20.37 -5.50
CA PHE A 56 -25.43 19.08 -6.15
C PHE A 56 -26.27 19.00 -7.43
N ARG A 57 -25.63 18.55 -8.52
CA ARG A 57 -26.27 18.31 -9.83
C ARG A 57 -26.04 16.88 -10.25
N ASN A 58 -27.04 16.28 -10.90
CA ASN A 58 -26.95 14.90 -11.39
C ASN A 58 -25.74 14.73 -12.33
N MET A 59 -25.05 13.62 -12.17
CA MET A 59 -23.94 13.23 -13.02
C MET A 59 -24.24 11.94 -13.77
N ARG A 60 -23.52 11.70 -14.86
CA ARG A 60 -23.67 10.48 -15.67
C ARG A 60 -22.36 9.73 -15.82
N PHE A 61 -22.48 8.44 -16.13
CA PHE A 61 -21.35 7.61 -16.55
C PHE A 61 -20.56 8.30 -17.66
N MET A 62 -19.23 8.23 -17.58
CA MET A 62 -18.27 8.88 -18.49
C MET A 62 -18.31 10.40 -18.50
N GLN A 63 -19.05 11.07 -17.62
CA GLN A 63 -18.97 12.52 -17.50
C GLN A 63 -17.59 12.93 -17.00
N LYS A 64 -16.94 13.82 -17.75
CA LYS A 64 -15.73 14.54 -17.31
C LYS A 64 -16.09 15.42 -16.11
N TRP A 65 -15.26 15.42 -15.08
CA TRP A 65 -15.48 16.23 -13.88
C TRP A 65 -14.27 17.08 -13.46
N ALA A 66 -13.05 16.73 -13.90
CA ALA A 66 -11.88 17.55 -13.63
C ALA A 66 -10.79 17.39 -14.68
N ASP A 67 -10.06 18.49 -14.90
CA ASP A 67 -8.69 18.47 -15.42
C ASP A 67 -7.69 18.42 -14.24
N LYS A 68 -6.39 18.42 -14.52
CA LYS A 68 -5.35 18.31 -13.49
C LYS A 68 -5.54 19.38 -12.40
N PHE A 69 -5.53 18.92 -11.15
CA PHE A 69 -5.79 19.64 -9.89
C PHE A 69 -7.23 20.09 -9.65
N GLY A 70 -8.17 19.74 -10.54
CA GLY A 70 -9.58 19.95 -10.31
C GLY A 70 -10.10 19.11 -9.13
N CYS A 71 -11.05 19.69 -8.42
CA CYS A 71 -11.69 19.14 -7.23
C CYS A 71 -13.17 18.92 -7.50
N ALA A 72 -13.78 18.01 -6.73
CA ALA A 72 -15.22 17.86 -6.73
C ALA A 72 -15.71 17.23 -5.43
N TRP A 73 -16.91 17.61 -5.01
CA TRP A 73 -17.69 16.79 -4.10
C TRP A 73 -18.65 15.93 -4.90
N PHE A 74 -18.69 14.63 -4.61
CA PHE A 74 -19.71 13.73 -5.12
C PHE A 74 -20.69 13.34 -4.01
N ARG A 75 -21.96 13.20 -4.35
CA ARG A 75 -22.98 12.57 -3.50
C ARG A 75 -23.53 11.35 -4.23
N PHE A 76 -23.44 10.19 -3.62
CA PHE A 76 -23.98 8.94 -4.14
C PHE A 76 -25.13 8.49 -3.25
N THR A 77 -26.31 8.36 -3.85
CA THR A 77 -27.50 7.85 -3.15
C THR A 77 -27.97 6.54 -3.77
N GLY A 78 -28.55 5.65 -2.98
CA GLY A 78 -29.10 4.40 -3.49
C GLY A 78 -29.80 3.61 -2.40
N VAL A 79 -30.33 2.45 -2.79
CA VAL A 79 -30.98 1.53 -1.87
C VAL A 79 -30.36 0.16 -2.09
N VAL A 80 -30.02 -0.53 -1.02
CA VAL A 80 -29.57 -1.93 -1.09
C VAL A 80 -30.74 -2.79 -1.59
N PRO A 81 -30.59 -3.51 -2.71
CA PRO A 81 -31.65 -4.39 -3.21
C PRO A 81 -32.04 -5.49 -2.22
N GLU A 82 -33.32 -5.85 -2.15
CA GLU A 82 -33.84 -6.92 -1.28
C GLU A 82 -33.13 -8.28 -1.50
N GLU A 83 -32.72 -8.58 -2.74
CA GLU A 83 -31.97 -9.79 -3.10
C GLU A 83 -30.57 -9.90 -2.45
N ALA A 84 -30.12 -8.82 -1.82
CA ALA A 84 -28.86 -8.74 -1.09
C ALA A 84 -28.99 -9.16 0.38
N LYS A 85 -30.20 -9.40 0.89
CA LYS A 85 -30.42 -9.79 2.28
C LYS A 85 -29.52 -10.97 2.69
N GLY A 86 -28.85 -10.84 3.82
CA GLY A 86 -27.91 -11.82 4.36
C GLY A 86 -26.52 -11.82 3.72
N LYS A 87 -26.24 -10.92 2.78
CA LYS A 87 -24.95 -10.85 2.07
C LYS A 87 -24.17 -9.60 2.45
N LYS A 88 -22.86 -9.67 2.26
CA LYS A 88 -21.98 -8.51 2.32
C LYS A 88 -22.19 -7.63 1.10
N VAL A 89 -22.38 -6.33 1.33
CA VAL A 89 -22.67 -5.33 0.29
C VAL A 89 -21.63 -4.22 0.32
N VAL A 90 -21.20 -3.83 -0.88
CA VAL A 90 -20.24 -2.74 -1.11
C VAL A 90 -20.71 -1.81 -2.21
N ALA A 91 -20.26 -0.56 -2.17
CA ALA A 91 -20.31 0.37 -3.27
C ALA A 91 -18.97 0.38 -4.01
N ARG A 92 -18.97 0.25 -5.34
CA ARG A 92 -17.74 0.37 -6.15
C ARG A 92 -17.75 1.70 -6.88
N ILE A 93 -16.86 2.58 -6.48
CA ILE A 93 -16.79 3.97 -6.95
C ILE A 93 -15.47 4.19 -7.68
N LYS A 94 -15.55 4.57 -8.97
CA LYS A 94 -14.37 4.85 -9.79
C LYS A 94 -14.46 6.25 -10.36
N LEU A 95 -13.75 7.19 -9.73
CA LEU A 95 -13.73 8.60 -10.11
C LEU A 95 -12.64 8.96 -11.12
N GLN A 96 -11.69 8.08 -11.42
CA GLN A 96 -10.44 8.44 -12.11
C GLN A 96 -9.52 9.43 -11.37
N GLY A 97 -9.91 9.89 -10.18
CA GLY A 97 -9.07 10.58 -9.21
C GLY A 97 -9.04 9.87 -7.85
N GLU A 98 -8.63 10.62 -6.85
CA GLU A 98 -8.55 10.23 -5.44
C GLU A 98 -9.72 10.85 -4.69
N GLY A 99 -10.14 10.27 -3.55
CA GLY A 99 -11.17 10.92 -2.73
C GLY A 99 -11.27 10.39 -1.31
N LEU A 100 -11.82 11.20 -0.42
CA LEU A 100 -12.13 10.84 0.96
C LEU A 100 -13.64 10.66 1.10
N VAL A 101 -14.06 9.49 1.55
CA VAL A 101 -15.47 9.12 1.67
C VAL A 101 -15.99 9.49 3.06
N TYR A 102 -17.16 10.10 3.09
CA TYR A 102 -17.90 10.50 4.29
C TYR A 102 -19.30 9.88 4.27
N ASP A 103 -19.86 9.65 5.45
CA ASP A 103 -21.29 9.40 5.59
C ASP A 103 -22.12 10.70 5.48
N LYS A 104 -23.44 10.58 5.66
CA LYS A 104 -24.37 11.71 5.59
C LYS A 104 -24.14 12.79 6.66
N ASP A 105 -23.52 12.41 7.77
CA ASP A 105 -23.31 13.25 8.96
C ASP A 105 -21.90 13.88 8.97
N GLY A 106 -21.04 13.53 8.00
CA GLY A 106 -19.70 14.10 7.85
C GLY A 106 -18.61 13.32 8.55
N LYS A 107 -18.90 12.09 8.99
CA LYS A 107 -17.87 11.21 9.53
C LYS A 107 -17.06 10.61 8.39
N VAL A 108 -15.73 10.72 8.49
CA VAL A 108 -14.81 10.07 7.57
C VAL A 108 -14.93 8.54 7.69
N LEU A 109 -15.09 7.88 6.55
CA LEU A 109 -15.16 6.42 6.45
C LEU A 109 -13.83 5.82 5.97
N GLN A 110 -13.34 6.26 4.81
CA GLN A 110 -12.12 5.73 4.18
C GLN A 110 -11.73 6.56 2.95
N GLY A 111 -10.49 6.42 2.49
CA GLY A 111 -10.01 6.97 1.22
C GLY A 111 -10.19 6.00 0.05
N ILE A 112 -10.61 6.52 -1.11
CA ILE A 112 -10.60 5.83 -2.39
C ILE A 112 -9.55 6.44 -3.33
N THR A 113 -8.95 5.62 -4.20
CA THR A 113 -7.97 6.10 -5.19
C THR A 113 -8.04 5.28 -6.48
N GLN A 114 -7.58 5.88 -7.56
CA GLN A 114 -7.20 5.09 -8.73
C GLN A 114 -5.87 4.43 -8.45
N VAL A 115 -5.88 3.10 -8.41
CA VAL A 115 -4.64 2.32 -8.42
C VAL A 115 -3.90 2.65 -9.73
N LEU A 116 -2.65 3.11 -9.60
CA LEU A 116 -1.73 3.42 -10.69
C LEU A 116 -0.41 2.64 -10.53
N SER A 117 -0.36 1.61 -9.69
CA SER A 117 0.89 0.93 -9.36
C SER A 117 1.17 -0.23 -10.33
N LYS A 118 2.48 -0.48 -10.56
CA LYS A 118 3.01 -1.41 -11.59
C LYS A 118 2.68 -2.90 -11.36
N GLY A 119 1.81 -3.23 -10.40
CA GLY A 119 1.32 -4.59 -10.08
C GLY A 119 -0.08 -4.91 -10.62
N ASP A 120 -0.71 -3.96 -11.32
CA ASP A 120 -2.16 -3.94 -11.61
C ASP A 120 -2.70 -5.02 -12.56
N LEU A 121 -1.85 -5.74 -13.30
CA LEU A 121 -2.31 -6.78 -14.22
C LEU A 121 -2.89 -7.99 -13.49
N PHE A 122 -2.34 -8.33 -12.33
CA PHE A 122 -2.68 -9.54 -11.60
C PHE A 122 -3.16 -9.29 -10.17
N HIS A 123 -2.87 -8.19 -9.49
CA HIS A 123 -3.46 -7.94 -8.17
C HIS A 123 -4.96 -7.59 -8.25
N SER A 124 -5.71 -7.78 -7.15
CA SER A 124 -7.15 -7.49 -7.13
C SER A 124 -7.34 -5.97 -7.31
N SER A 125 -7.67 -5.61 -8.53
CA SER A 125 -7.52 -4.25 -9.07
C SER A 125 -8.66 -3.32 -8.67
N ILE A 126 -9.26 -3.51 -7.49
CA ILE A 126 -10.46 -2.80 -7.06
C ILE A 126 -10.41 -2.36 -5.59
N GLY A 127 -9.48 -2.86 -4.74
CA GLY A 127 -9.53 -2.61 -3.29
C GLY A 127 -9.78 -1.15 -2.88
N LYS A 128 -9.02 -0.20 -3.47
CA LYS A 128 -9.14 1.23 -3.17
C LYS A 128 -10.29 1.94 -3.92
N GLN A 129 -11.21 1.19 -4.51
CA GLN A 129 -12.45 1.65 -5.15
C GLN A 129 -13.70 1.05 -4.50
N ILE A 130 -13.53 0.21 -3.48
CA ILE A 130 -14.61 -0.45 -2.75
C ILE A 130 -14.88 0.33 -1.48
N VAL A 131 -16.14 0.67 -1.23
CA VAL A 131 -16.65 1.22 0.03
C VAL A 131 -17.57 0.20 0.66
N ASP A 132 -17.26 -0.21 1.89
CA ASP A 132 -18.12 -1.14 2.63
C ASP A 132 -19.45 -0.46 2.98
N ILE A 133 -20.56 -1.15 2.72
CA ILE A 133 -21.91 -0.67 3.04
C ILE A 133 -22.48 -1.46 4.22
N ALA A 134 -22.47 -2.79 4.11
CA ALA A 134 -22.97 -3.69 5.15
C ALA A 134 -22.20 -5.01 5.11
N GLU A 135 -21.81 -5.53 6.28
CA GLU A 135 -21.25 -6.89 6.39
C GLU A 135 -22.33 -7.97 6.19
N CYS A 136 -23.57 -7.67 6.61
CA CYS A 136 -24.75 -8.50 6.41
C CYS A 136 -25.94 -7.57 6.16
N ALA A 137 -26.41 -7.50 4.92
CA ALA A 137 -27.50 -6.60 4.55
C ALA A 137 -28.88 -7.13 5.00
N GLU A 138 -29.78 -6.22 5.35
CA GLU A 138 -31.20 -6.49 5.64
C GLU A 138 -32.07 -6.47 4.38
N GLY A 139 -31.67 -5.71 3.36
CA GLY A 139 -32.51 -5.34 2.21
C GLY A 139 -33.22 -4.02 2.47
N GLY A 140 -33.19 -3.10 1.50
CA GLY A 140 -33.89 -1.82 1.58
C GLY A 140 -33.12 -0.70 2.30
N GLU A 141 -31.91 -0.97 2.82
CA GLU A 141 -31.11 0.04 3.50
C GLU A 141 -30.76 1.21 2.57
N GLN A 142 -30.86 2.42 3.10
CA GLN A 142 -30.52 3.63 2.35
C GLN A 142 -29.01 3.85 2.34
N ILE A 143 -28.45 4.04 1.16
CA ILE A 143 -27.06 4.42 0.95
C ILE A 143 -27.03 5.91 0.68
N GLU A 144 -26.27 6.65 1.48
CA GLU A 144 -25.93 8.04 1.22
C GLU A 144 -24.46 8.29 1.58
N LEU A 145 -23.65 8.47 0.55
CA LEU A 145 -22.21 8.68 0.66
C LEU A 145 -21.81 10.00 0.03
N TYR A 146 -20.88 10.69 0.66
CA TYR A 146 -20.23 11.86 0.10
C TYR A 146 -18.76 11.57 -0.16
N VAL A 147 -18.20 12.11 -1.24
CA VAL A 147 -16.79 11.92 -1.57
C VAL A 147 -16.15 13.25 -1.92
N ASP A 148 -15.19 13.67 -1.10
CA ASP A 148 -14.30 14.79 -1.39
C ASP A 148 -13.20 14.32 -2.34
N ALA A 149 -13.30 14.67 -3.63
CA ALA A 149 -12.48 14.13 -4.70
C ALA A 149 -11.48 15.14 -5.27
N GLY A 150 -10.29 14.67 -5.63
CA GLY A 150 -9.23 15.45 -6.25
C GLY A 150 -8.59 14.67 -7.40
N PHE A 151 -8.25 15.35 -8.49
CA PHE A 151 -7.58 14.73 -9.62
C PHE A 151 -6.20 15.32 -9.85
N ASN A 152 -5.16 14.60 -9.45
CA ASN A 152 -3.77 15.08 -9.50
C ASN A 152 -3.04 14.76 -10.81
N GLY A 153 -3.80 14.40 -11.85
CA GLY A 153 -3.26 13.88 -13.11
C GLY A 153 -2.87 12.41 -13.03
N LYS A 154 -2.19 11.92 -14.08
CA LYS A 154 -1.57 10.60 -14.08
C LYS A 154 -0.08 10.73 -14.33
N LEU A 155 0.71 10.05 -13.51
CA LEU A 155 2.16 10.03 -13.66
C LEU A 155 2.52 9.61 -15.10
N ARG A 156 3.34 10.43 -15.79
CA ARG A 156 3.80 10.25 -17.19
C ARG A 156 2.75 10.41 -18.30
N PHE A 157 1.53 10.84 -17.98
CA PHE A 157 0.53 11.16 -18.99
C PHE A 157 0.10 12.62 -18.84
N GLU A 158 0.46 13.44 -19.82
CA GLU A 158 0.03 14.82 -19.92
C GLU A 158 -1.42 14.90 -20.44
N ASN A 159 -2.14 15.96 -20.08
CA ASN A 159 -3.47 16.30 -20.61
C ASN A 159 -4.56 15.23 -20.43
N MET A 160 -4.46 14.42 -19.37
CA MET A 160 -5.54 13.52 -18.96
C MET A 160 -6.62 14.29 -18.20
N ALA A 161 -7.87 13.87 -18.35
CA ALA A 161 -9.02 14.34 -17.57
C ALA A 161 -9.66 13.20 -16.79
N ALA A 162 -10.23 13.52 -15.64
CA ALA A 162 -10.95 12.56 -14.81
C ALA A 162 -12.41 12.47 -15.21
N HIS A 163 -12.92 11.23 -15.24
CA HIS A 163 -14.30 10.91 -15.57
C HIS A 163 -14.89 9.99 -14.51
N LEU A 164 -16.20 10.13 -14.27
CA LEU A 164 -16.96 9.21 -13.43
C LEU A 164 -17.17 7.88 -14.18
N ARG A 165 -16.48 6.82 -13.77
CA ARG A 165 -16.44 5.52 -14.48
C ARG A 165 -17.22 4.40 -13.80
N ARG A 166 -17.54 4.50 -12.51
CA ARG A 166 -18.30 3.46 -11.79
C ARG A 166 -18.92 4.02 -10.53
N TYR A 167 -20.11 3.54 -10.20
CA TYR A 167 -20.90 3.88 -9.02
C TYR A 167 -21.98 2.80 -8.80
N ASP A 168 -21.57 1.54 -8.70
CA ASP A 168 -22.50 0.42 -8.57
C ASP A 168 -22.52 -0.20 -7.17
N ILE A 169 -23.64 -0.83 -6.86
CA ILE A 169 -23.83 -1.63 -5.64
C ILE A 169 -23.53 -3.07 -6.01
N ALA A 170 -22.68 -3.72 -5.23
CA ALA A 170 -22.25 -5.09 -5.47
C ALA A 170 -22.30 -5.92 -4.19
N THR A 171 -22.55 -7.22 -4.35
CA THR A 171 -22.24 -8.21 -3.32
C THR A 171 -20.80 -8.68 -3.46
N VAL A 172 -20.21 -9.09 -2.35
CA VAL A 172 -18.84 -9.61 -2.27
C VAL A 172 -18.85 -11.07 -1.86
N ASP A 173 -18.12 -11.90 -2.60
CA ASP A 173 -17.80 -13.27 -2.20
C ASP A 173 -16.39 -13.27 -1.57
N ASP A 174 -16.36 -13.21 -0.23
CA ASP A 174 -15.11 -13.16 0.54
C ASP A 174 -14.29 -14.47 0.40
N GLU A 175 -14.94 -15.62 0.19
CA GLU A 175 -14.25 -16.89 -0.04
C GLU A 175 -13.60 -16.94 -1.42
N ALA A 176 -14.31 -16.49 -2.47
CA ALA A 176 -13.73 -16.36 -3.80
C ALA A 176 -12.57 -15.34 -3.81
N ASN A 177 -12.67 -14.27 -3.03
CA ASN A 177 -11.60 -13.30 -2.85
C ASN A 177 -10.39 -13.93 -2.15
N GLY A 178 -10.60 -14.69 -1.07
CA GLY A 178 -9.54 -15.43 -0.38
C GLY A 178 -8.84 -16.42 -1.32
N TYR A 179 -9.61 -17.20 -2.08
CA TYR A 179 -9.06 -18.16 -3.04
C TYR A 179 -8.27 -17.49 -4.16
N TYR A 180 -8.73 -16.34 -4.66
CA TYR A 180 -7.98 -15.55 -5.64
C TYR A 180 -6.58 -15.19 -5.14
N TYR A 181 -6.46 -14.76 -3.88
CA TYR A 181 -5.17 -14.42 -3.28
C TYR A 181 -4.30 -15.65 -3.00
N ASP A 182 -4.88 -16.76 -2.53
CA ASP A 182 -4.11 -18.01 -2.38
C ASP A 182 -3.55 -18.50 -3.74
N TYR A 183 -4.36 -18.39 -4.80
CA TYR A 183 -4.00 -18.84 -6.15
C TYR A 183 -2.94 -17.96 -6.81
N ILE A 184 -3.05 -16.62 -6.72
CA ILE A 184 -2.08 -15.72 -7.35
C ILE A 184 -0.71 -15.81 -6.68
N GLU A 185 -0.67 -15.96 -5.36
CA GLU A 185 0.57 -16.13 -4.59
C GLU A 185 1.27 -17.43 -5.00
N ALA A 186 0.52 -18.55 -5.09
CA ALA A 186 1.01 -19.81 -5.61
C ALA A 186 1.53 -19.70 -7.06
N TYR A 187 0.78 -19.00 -7.92
CA TYR A 187 1.16 -18.78 -9.32
C TYR A 187 2.45 -17.97 -9.45
N PHE A 188 2.59 -16.88 -8.68
CA PHE A 188 3.81 -16.08 -8.70
C PHE A 188 5.02 -16.82 -8.18
N LEU A 189 4.84 -17.57 -7.09
CA LEU A 189 5.89 -18.41 -6.55
C LEU A 189 6.33 -19.47 -7.57
N MET A 190 5.40 -20.14 -8.24
CA MET A 190 5.67 -21.11 -9.30
C MET A 190 6.48 -20.48 -10.44
N CYS A 191 6.00 -19.38 -11.02
CA CYS A 191 6.68 -18.71 -12.13
C CYS A 191 8.08 -18.22 -11.74
N LYS A 192 8.25 -17.74 -10.49
CA LYS A 192 9.56 -17.31 -9.99
C LYS A 192 10.53 -18.48 -9.86
N LEU A 193 10.09 -19.58 -9.25
CA LEU A 193 10.90 -20.77 -9.07
C LEU A 193 11.34 -21.38 -10.40
N LEU A 194 10.44 -21.44 -11.40
CA LEU A 194 10.78 -21.92 -12.75
C LEU A 194 11.82 -21.03 -13.44
N GLY A 195 11.69 -19.70 -13.31
CA GLY A 195 12.66 -18.76 -13.86
C GLY A 195 14.04 -18.90 -13.22
N ASP A 196 14.08 -18.99 -11.89
CA ASP A 196 15.35 -19.15 -11.15
C ASP A 196 15.98 -20.54 -11.38
N ALA A 197 15.18 -21.60 -11.53
CA ALA A 197 15.68 -22.94 -11.85
C ALA A 197 16.40 -22.95 -13.21
N GLU A 198 15.85 -22.26 -14.20
CA GLU A 198 16.47 -22.12 -15.53
C GLU A 198 17.82 -21.40 -15.46
N GLU A 199 17.92 -20.31 -14.70
CA GLU A 199 19.19 -19.59 -14.47
C GLU A 199 20.24 -20.43 -13.72
N LEU A 200 19.78 -21.33 -12.83
CA LEU A 200 20.65 -22.12 -11.97
C LEU A 200 21.03 -23.48 -12.55
N LYS A 201 20.41 -23.91 -13.66
CA LYS A 201 20.51 -25.28 -14.18
C LYS A 201 21.95 -25.77 -14.36
N GLU A 202 22.83 -24.92 -14.88
CA GLU A 202 24.24 -25.26 -15.09
C GLU A 202 25.12 -24.98 -13.87
N ARG A 203 24.81 -23.92 -13.11
CA ARG A 203 25.66 -23.42 -12.01
C ARG A 203 25.43 -24.12 -10.68
N LYS A 204 24.19 -24.52 -10.40
CA LYS A 204 23.72 -25.14 -9.15
C LYS A 204 22.59 -26.15 -9.46
N PRO A 205 22.90 -27.26 -10.14
CA PRO A 205 21.89 -28.20 -10.65
C PRO A 205 20.97 -28.75 -9.55
N GLU A 206 21.51 -29.13 -8.39
CA GLU A 206 20.72 -29.63 -7.25
C GLU A 206 19.67 -28.61 -6.76
N LYS A 207 20.06 -27.33 -6.74
CA LYS A 207 19.15 -26.24 -6.35
C LYS A 207 18.08 -25.99 -7.42
N ALA A 208 18.46 -26.07 -8.69
CA ALA A 208 17.53 -25.96 -9.81
C ALA A 208 16.50 -27.10 -9.81
N GLU A 209 16.92 -28.32 -9.49
CA GLU A 209 16.04 -29.47 -9.34
C GLU A 209 15.03 -29.27 -8.19
N LYS A 210 15.50 -28.84 -7.01
CA LYS A 210 14.61 -28.51 -5.87
C LYS A 210 13.57 -27.44 -6.24
N TYR A 211 13.99 -26.40 -6.97
CA TYR A 211 13.08 -25.33 -7.41
C TYR A 211 12.06 -25.84 -8.44
N THR A 212 12.50 -26.69 -9.37
CA THR A 212 11.63 -27.32 -10.37
C THR A 212 10.60 -28.23 -9.72
N ALA A 213 11.02 -29.08 -8.77
CA ALA A 213 10.13 -29.95 -8.02
C ALA A 213 9.07 -29.16 -7.23
N ARG A 214 9.49 -28.07 -6.56
CA ARG A 214 8.57 -27.19 -5.83
C ARG A 214 7.58 -26.49 -6.76
N ALA A 215 8.04 -26.00 -7.91
CA ALA A 215 7.17 -25.37 -8.91
C ALA A 215 6.14 -26.36 -9.47
N LYS A 216 6.55 -27.61 -9.75
CA LYS A 216 5.65 -28.67 -10.19
C LYS A 216 4.57 -28.99 -9.15
N ALA A 217 4.94 -29.08 -7.87
CA ALA A 217 3.97 -29.29 -6.80
C ALA A 217 2.94 -28.15 -6.72
N LEU A 218 3.38 -26.89 -6.88
CA LEU A 218 2.47 -25.73 -6.91
C LEU A 218 1.53 -25.78 -8.13
N ASP A 219 2.03 -26.14 -9.30
CA ASP A 219 1.24 -26.32 -10.52
C ASP A 219 0.15 -27.39 -10.34
N GLU A 220 0.53 -28.58 -9.87
CA GLU A 220 -0.40 -29.68 -9.60
C GLU A 220 -1.43 -29.32 -8.54
N GLY A 221 -1.00 -28.67 -7.45
CA GLY A 221 -1.91 -28.19 -6.40
C GLY A 221 -2.90 -27.14 -6.90
N MET A 222 -2.46 -26.17 -7.72
CA MET A 222 -3.35 -25.19 -8.34
C MET A 222 -4.34 -25.84 -9.32
N LYS A 223 -3.92 -26.84 -10.10
CA LYS A 223 -4.80 -27.60 -11.00
C LYS A 223 -5.86 -28.38 -10.22
N ALA A 224 -5.47 -29.05 -9.13
CA ALA A 224 -6.40 -29.76 -8.24
C ALA A 224 -7.37 -28.79 -7.56
N ALA A 225 -6.88 -27.67 -7.03
CA ALA A 225 -7.70 -26.63 -6.43
C ALA A 225 -8.69 -26.04 -7.45
N TRP A 226 -8.28 -25.84 -8.70
CA TRP A 226 -9.17 -25.39 -9.77
C TRP A 226 -10.25 -26.40 -10.12
N ALA A 227 -9.93 -27.70 -10.14
CA ALA A 227 -10.93 -28.76 -10.31
C ALA A 227 -11.94 -28.74 -9.16
N ALA A 228 -11.46 -28.70 -7.91
CA ALA A 228 -12.29 -28.61 -6.72
C ALA A 228 -13.15 -27.33 -6.70
N TYR A 229 -12.63 -26.21 -7.20
CA TYR A 229 -13.38 -24.95 -7.33
C TYR A 229 -14.61 -25.11 -8.22
N LYS A 230 -14.49 -25.83 -9.35
CA LYS A 230 -15.60 -26.04 -10.28
C LYS A 230 -16.72 -26.90 -9.70
N GLU A 231 -16.39 -27.80 -8.77
CA GLU A 231 -17.33 -28.76 -8.18
C GLU A 231 -17.89 -28.29 -6.83
N GLY A 232 -17.04 -27.73 -5.97
CA GLY A 232 -17.34 -27.42 -4.57
C GLY A 232 -17.06 -25.98 -4.15
N GLY A 233 -16.75 -25.08 -5.08
CA GLY A 233 -16.57 -23.65 -4.81
C GLY A 233 -15.24 -23.29 -4.14
N ALA A 234 -15.12 -22.01 -3.75
CA ALA A 234 -13.85 -21.42 -3.32
C ALA A 234 -13.30 -22.02 -2.02
N ALA A 235 -14.15 -22.27 -1.01
CA ALA A 235 -13.72 -22.88 0.25
C ALA A 235 -13.04 -24.23 0.04
N LYS A 236 -13.64 -25.12 -0.77
CA LYS A 236 -13.06 -26.42 -1.10
C LYS A 236 -11.73 -26.30 -1.85
N ALA A 237 -11.63 -25.34 -2.77
CA ALA A 237 -10.41 -25.09 -3.51
C ALA A 237 -9.26 -24.64 -2.60
N ARG A 238 -9.55 -23.79 -1.60
CA ARG A 238 -8.56 -23.33 -0.61
C ARG A 238 -8.08 -24.47 0.28
N GLU A 239 -8.98 -25.34 0.74
CA GLU A 239 -8.59 -26.57 1.47
C GLU A 239 -7.63 -27.44 0.67
N VAL A 240 -7.87 -27.59 -0.64
CA VAL A 240 -7.02 -28.40 -1.53
C VAL A 240 -5.66 -27.72 -1.79
N LEU A 241 -5.63 -26.40 -1.89
CA LEU A 241 -4.39 -25.65 -2.15
C LEU A 241 -3.54 -25.47 -0.88
N ALA A 242 -4.16 -25.42 0.30
CA ALA A 242 -3.48 -25.10 1.55
C ALA A 242 -2.27 -26.01 1.88
N PRO A 243 -2.32 -27.36 1.74
CA PRO A 243 -1.19 -28.22 2.05
C PRO A 243 0.05 -27.93 1.22
N VAL A 244 -0.14 -27.54 -0.06
CA VAL A 244 1.01 -27.19 -0.91
C VAL A 244 1.47 -25.76 -0.62
N LEU A 245 0.58 -24.81 -0.38
CA LEU A 245 0.94 -23.40 -0.17
C LEU A 245 1.63 -23.16 1.17
N PHE A 246 1.10 -23.75 2.25
CA PHE A 246 1.59 -23.59 3.62
C PHE A 246 2.47 -24.75 4.10
N ALA A 247 3.07 -25.49 3.15
CA ALA A 247 4.02 -26.55 3.48
C ALA A 247 5.13 -26.01 4.40
N PRO A 248 5.47 -26.71 5.50
CA PRO A 248 6.51 -26.27 6.42
C PRO A 248 7.86 -26.24 5.72
N ILE A 249 8.72 -25.30 6.14
CA ILE A 249 10.11 -25.25 5.73
C ILE A 249 10.97 -26.06 6.71
N ASP A 250 11.99 -26.73 6.18
CA ASP A 250 12.95 -27.56 6.92
C ASP A 250 14.38 -26.98 6.91
N TYR A 251 14.52 -25.70 6.51
CA TYR A 251 15.81 -25.02 6.36
C TYR A 251 15.78 -23.63 7.01
N PRO A 252 16.94 -23.11 7.45
CA PRO A 252 17.04 -21.76 8.00
C PRO A 252 16.68 -20.73 6.91
N ALA A 253 15.70 -19.87 7.22
CA ALA A 253 15.23 -18.82 6.33
C ALA A 253 15.37 -17.44 6.99
N VAL A 254 15.57 -16.41 6.17
CA VAL A 254 15.50 -15.02 6.64
C VAL A 254 14.08 -14.70 7.08
N THR A 255 13.95 -14.13 8.27
CA THR A 255 12.66 -13.66 8.80
C THR A 255 12.42 -12.22 8.35
N HIS A 256 11.34 -11.99 7.61
CA HIS A 256 10.91 -10.64 7.20
C HIS A 256 9.92 -10.07 8.21
N TYR A 257 10.24 -8.93 8.81
CA TYR A 257 9.32 -8.14 9.63
C TYR A 257 8.59 -7.14 8.73
N ALA A 258 7.33 -7.42 8.43
CA ALA A 258 6.54 -6.60 7.52
C ALA A 258 5.88 -5.44 8.27
N VAL A 259 6.09 -4.22 7.77
CA VAL A 259 5.47 -3.00 8.30
C VAL A 259 4.80 -2.25 7.17
N GLY A 260 3.50 -1.94 7.35
CA GLY A 260 2.76 -1.13 6.38
C GLY A 260 3.33 0.28 6.35
N HIS A 261 3.57 0.83 5.18
CA HIS A 261 4.17 2.16 5.02
C HIS A 261 3.45 2.95 3.93
N ALA A 262 3.36 4.26 4.12
CA ALA A 262 2.82 5.18 3.12
C ALA A 262 3.73 6.41 3.04
N HIS A 263 4.74 6.34 2.16
CA HIS A 263 5.54 7.51 1.86
C HIS A 263 4.65 8.59 1.22
N ILE A 264 4.71 9.81 1.74
CA ILE A 264 4.00 10.96 1.18
C ILE A 264 4.99 12.09 1.00
N ASP A 265 5.34 12.38 -0.25
CA ASP A 265 6.05 13.60 -0.56
C ASP A 265 5.17 14.80 -0.21
N LEU A 266 5.65 15.65 0.69
CA LEU A 266 4.85 16.77 1.19
C LEU A 266 4.51 17.77 0.08
N ALA A 267 5.39 17.90 -0.90
CA ALA A 267 5.18 18.57 -2.17
C ALA A 267 6.06 17.92 -3.25
N TRP A 268 5.44 17.38 -4.31
CA TRP A 268 6.17 16.79 -5.44
C TRP A 268 5.47 17.07 -6.77
N LEU A 269 4.51 16.22 -7.15
CA LEU A 269 3.73 16.37 -8.40
C LEU A 269 2.34 16.98 -8.17
N TRP A 270 2.05 17.37 -6.93
CA TRP A 270 0.82 18.03 -6.49
C TRP A 270 1.14 19.17 -5.52
N PRO A 271 0.22 20.15 -5.40
CA PRO A 271 0.37 21.22 -4.42
C PRO A 271 0.13 20.72 -2.98
N ILE A 272 0.64 21.47 -2.01
CA ILE A 272 0.50 21.16 -0.56
C ILE A 272 -0.96 20.97 -0.14
N ARG A 273 -1.89 21.76 -0.72
CA ARG A 273 -3.33 21.62 -0.45
C ARG A 273 -3.86 20.20 -0.70
N GLU A 274 -3.28 19.50 -1.68
CA GLU A 274 -3.65 18.12 -1.95
C GLU A 274 -2.97 17.15 -0.98
N THR A 275 -1.72 17.42 -0.58
CA THR A 275 -1.04 16.60 0.43
C THR A 275 -1.84 16.53 1.72
N ARG A 276 -2.41 17.66 2.16
CA ARG A 276 -3.30 17.69 3.34
C ARG A 276 -4.47 16.71 3.21
N ARG A 277 -5.08 16.61 2.03
CA ARG A 277 -6.14 15.62 1.73
C ARG A 277 -5.59 14.19 1.61
N LYS A 278 -4.38 14.01 1.05
CA LYS A 278 -3.67 12.70 1.01
C LYS A 278 -3.42 12.15 2.41
N VAL A 279 -3.05 13.01 3.35
CA VAL A 279 -2.87 12.66 4.76
C VAL A 279 -4.17 12.08 5.33
N GLY A 280 -5.29 12.80 5.21
CA GLY A 280 -6.59 12.32 5.71
C GLY A 280 -7.01 10.98 5.10
N ARG A 281 -6.89 10.83 3.78
CA ARG A 281 -7.19 9.57 3.07
C ARG A 281 -6.30 8.41 3.49
N THR A 282 -5.02 8.68 3.72
CA THR A 282 -4.05 7.66 4.12
C THR A 282 -4.39 7.14 5.51
N PHE A 283 -4.53 8.02 6.50
CA PHE A 283 -4.81 7.61 7.88
C PHE A 283 -6.20 6.97 8.03
N ALA A 284 -7.22 7.45 7.31
CA ALA A 284 -8.53 6.79 7.30
C ALA A 284 -8.44 5.33 6.84
N ASN A 285 -7.67 5.05 5.78
CA ASN A 285 -7.45 3.69 5.30
C ASN A 285 -6.64 2.85 6.29
N GLN A 286 -5.61 3.42 6.92
CA GLN A 286 -4.80 2.67 7.87
C GLN A 286 -5.57 2.31 9.14
N LEU A 287 -6.39 3.22 9.65
CA LEU A 287 -7.28 2.91 10.78
C LEU A 287 -8.27 1.79 10.42
N ARG A 288 -8.81 1.78 9.21
CA ARG A 288 -9.64 0.67 8.71
C ARG A 288 -8.85 -0.64 8.63
N ASN A 289 -7.62 -0.62 8.14
CA ASN A 289 -6.75 -1.80 8.09
C ASN A 289 -6.41 -2.33 9.49
N ILE A 290 -6.12 -1.44 10.45
CA ILE A 290 -5.88 -1.80 11.86
C ILE A 290 -7.11 -2.52 12.45
N LYS A 291 -8.32 -2.01 12.18
CA LYS A 291 -9.56 -2.64 12.63
C LYS A 291 -9.80 -4.02 12.00
N ARG A 292 -9.39 -4.20 10.74
CA ARG A 292 -9.63 -5.43 9.98
C ARG A 292 -8.61 -6.54 10.25
N TYR A 293 -7.38 -6.17 10.61
CA TYR A 293 -6.26 -7.10 10.69
C TYR A 293 -5.54 -7.01 12.03
N ASP A 294 -5.71 -8.03 12.87
CA ASP A 294 -5.25 -8.06 14.27
C ASP A 294 -3.73 -7.95 14.47
N LYS A 295 -2.91 -8.16 13.45
CA LYS A 295 -1.44 -8.04 13.53
C LYS A 295 -0.87 -6.91 12.67
N TYR A 296 -1.73 -6.12 12.05
CA TYR A 296 -1.32 -5.03 11.18
C TYR A 296 -0.68 -3.87 11.96
N ILE A 297 0.53 -3.49 11.53
CA ILE A 297 1.28 -2.34 12.03
C ILE A 297 1.50 -1.38 10.87
N PHE A 298 1.25 -0.10 11.11
CA PHE A 298 1.50 0.97 10.15
C PHE A 298 2.58 1.92 10.65
N ALA A 299 3.54 2.26 9.81
CA ALA A 299 4.61 3.20 10.12
C ALA A 299 4.43 4.54 9.40
N GLN A 300 4.69 5.64 10.11
CA GLN A 300 4.72 6.98 9.50
C GLN A 300 5.78 7.89 10.14
N SER A 301 6.48 8.67 9.32
CA SER A 301 7.77 9.30 9.67
C SER A 301 7.73 10.83 9.89
N GLN A 302 6.77 11.55 9.29
CA GLN A 302 6.82 13.01 9.18
C GLN A 302 5.87 13.73 10.16
N PRO A 303 6.37 14.44 11.20
CA PRO A 303 5.59 15.32 12.06
C PRO A 303 4.60 16.24 11.35
N GLN A 304 5.02 16.86 10.22
CA GLN A 304 4.17 17.77 9.47
C GLN A 304 2.83 17.15 9.02
N MET A 305 2.80 15.85 8.75
CA MET A 305 1.58 15.13 8.40
C MET A 305 0.61 15.06 9.57
N PHE A 306 1.11 14.82 10.78
CA PHE A 306 0.28 14.75 11.98
C PHE A 306 -0.28 16.13 12.36
N VAL A 307 0.49 17.20 12.16
CA VAL A 307 0.00 18.58 12.31
C VAL A 307 -1.18 18.84 11.37
N TRP A 308 -1.04 18.53 10.08
CA TRP A 308 -2.13 18.71 9.12
C TRP A 308 -3.33 17.80 9.40
N LEU A 309 -3.09 16.58 9.85
CA LEU A 309 -4.18 15.68 10.27
C LEU A 309 -4.95 16.25 11.45
N LYS A 310 -4.27 16.80 12.46
CA LYS A 310 -4.87 17.43 13.64
C LYS A 310 -5.69 18.68 13.27
N GLU A 311 -5.19 19.48 12.35
CA GLU A 311 -5.85 20.70 11.87
C GLU A 311 -7.09 20.41 11.02
N ASP A 312 -6.98 19.53 10.02
CA ASP A 312 -8.05 19.30 9.03
C ASP A 312 -9.00 18.17 9.40
N TYR A 313 -8.54 17.18 10.16
CA TYR A 313 -9.29 15.97 10.49
C TYR A 313 -9.13 15.57 11.96
N PRO A 314 -9.51 16.44 12.92
CA PRO A 314 -9.24 16.23 14.35
C PRO A 314 -9.78 14.89 14.88
N GLN A 315 -10.94 14.42 14.40
CA GLN A 315 -11.49 13.12 14.79
C GLN A 315 -10.60 11.95 14.35
N LEU A 316 -10.01 12.01 13.14
CA LEU A 316 -9.05 10.99 12.69
C LEU A 316 -7.76 11.06 13.51
N PHE A 317 -7.31 12.28 13.85
CA PHE A 317 -6.11 12.47 14.66
C PHE A 317 -6.23 11.83 16.03
N GLU A 318 -7.37 11.98 16.72
CA GLU A 318 -7.61 11.33 18.01
C GLU A 318 -7.60 9.79 17.91
N GLU A 319 -8.18 9.22 16.86
CA GLU A 319 -8.09 7.77 16.62
C GLU A 319 -6.66 7.33 16.31
N VAL A 320 -5.90 8.11 15.52
CA VAL A 320 -4.48 7.86 15.27
C VAL A 320 -3.69 7.87 16.58
N LYS A 321 -3.94 8.83 17.47
CA LYS A 321 -3.26 8.92 18.77
C LYS A 321 -3.51 7.68 19.63
N LYS A 322 -4.75 7.21 19.70
CA LYS A 322 -5.09 5.93 20.37
C LYS A 322 -4.33 4.75 19.77
N GLN A 323 -4.22 4.68 18.45
CA GLN A 323 -3.49 3.59 17.79
C GLN A 323 -1.97 3.69 17.95
N VAL A 324 -1.41 4.89 18.13
CA VAL A 324 -0.01 5.08 18.52
C VAL A 324 0.22 4.57 19.95
N GLU A 325 -0.66 4.90 20.89
CA GLU A 325 -0.60 4.39 22.26
C GLU A 325 -0.72 2.86 22.33
N ALA A 326 -1.59 2.29 21.49
CA ALA A 326 -1.76 0.84 21.35
C ALA A 326 -0.63 0.14 20.58
N GLY A 327 0.36 0.87 20.07
CA GLY A 327 1.48 0.30 19.28
C GLY A 327 1.08 -0.24 17.91
N ARG A 328 -0.08 0.16 17.37
CA ARG A 328 -0.58 -0.24 16.05
C ARG A 328 -0.15 0.73 14.95
N ILE A 329 0.07 1.99 15.31
CA ILE A 329 0.78 2.97 14.49
C ILE A 329 2.15 3.21 15.12
N GLU A 330 3.19 2.78 14.42
CA GLU A 330 4.58 3.00 14.79
C GLU A 330 5.03 4.37 14.25
N LEU A 331 5.38 5.27 15.17
CA LEU A 331 6.03 6.52 14.79
C LEU A 331 7.46 6.20 14.34
N GLN A 332 7.80 6.61 13.13
CA GLN A 332 9.15 6.53 12.58
C GLN A 332 9.77 7.93 12.50
N GLY A 333 11.03 7.98 12.10
CA GLY A 333 11.71 9.23 11.80
C GLY A 333 12.33 9.90 13.01
N GLY A 334 12.54 11.20 12.88
CA GLY A 334 13.30 11.99 13.85
C GLY A 334 13.50 13.41 13.38
N MET A 335 13.55 13.61 12.06
CA MET A 335 13.43 14.92 11.42
C MET A 335 11.96 15.40 11.35
N TRP A 336 11.74 16.69 11.12
CA TRP A 336 10.40 17.29 10.98
C TRP A 336 9.72 16.89 9.65
N VAL A 337 10.52 16.75 8.61
CA VAL A 337 10.17 16.16 7.31
C VAL A 337 11.25 15.17 6.90
N GLU A 338 10.99 14.34 5.89
CA GLU A 338 12.04 13.56 5.24
C GLU A 338 12.94 14.47 4.39
N SER A 339 13.82 15.22 5.06
CA SER A 339 14.62 16.28 4.45
C SER A 339 15.73 15.74 3.54
N ASP A 340 16.05 16.51 2.50
CA ASP A 340 17.31 16.33 1.78
C ASP A 340 18.51 16.51 2.73
N CYS A 341 19.58 15.76 2.46
CA CYS A 341 20.79 15.73 3.27
C CYS A 341 22.03 16.32 2.58
N ASN A 342 21.92 16.89 1.38
CA ASN A 342 23.07 17.46 0.68
C ASN A 342 23.02 18.99 0.59
N LEU A 343 21.83 19.54 0.34
CA LEU A 343 21.64 20.98 0.15
C LEU A 343 21.58 21.77 1.47
N PRO A 344 20.87 21.31 2.52
CA PRO A 344 20.78 22.07 3.76
C PRO A 344 22.11 22.11 4.52
N GLN A 345 22.33 23.18 5.28
CA GLN A 345 23.46 23.30 6.18
C GLN A 345 23.25 22.47 7.46
N GLY A 346 24.33 22.20 8.21
CA GLY A 346 24.27 21.39 9.43
C GLY A 346 23.27 21.90 10.47
N GLU A 347 23.16 23.22 10.67
CA GLU A 347 22.15 23.81 11.57
C GLU A 347 20.73 23.46 11.13
N SER A 348 20.44 23.42 9.82
CA SER A 348 19.12 23.01 9.33
C SER A 348 18.80 21.56 9.70
N TRP A 349 19.77 20.63 9.64
CA TRP A 349 19.55 19.27 10.11
C TRP A 349 19.31 19.21 11.63
N ILE A 350 20.09 19.97 12.40
CA ILE A 350 19.87 20.08 13.85
C ILE A 350 18.45 20.57 14.14
N ARG A 351 17.95 21.56 13.39
CA ARG A 351 16.57 22.05 13.51
C ARG A 351 15.53 21.02 13.09
N GLN A 352 15.78 20.27 12.01
CA GLN A 352 14.92 19.16 11.61
C GLN A 352 14.75 18.17 12.76
N PHE A 353 15.85 17.74 13.38
CA PHE A 353 15.80 16.82 14.52
C PHE A 353 15.18 17.45 15.77
N LEU A 354 15.54 18.68 16.09
CA LEU A 354 15.05 19.39 17.25
C LEU A 354 13.53 19.54 17.21
N TYR A 355 12.97 19.97 16.08
CA TYR A 355 11.53 20.14 15.95
C TYR A 355 10.81 18.79 15.83
N GLY A 356 11.35 17.85 15.04
CA GLY A 356 10.72 16.55 14.86
C GLY A 356 10.63 15.73 16.15
N LYS A 357 11.76 15.59 16.87
CA LYS A 357 11.78 14.90 18.16
C LYS A 357 10.93 15.59 19.22
N ARG A 358 10.95 16.93 19.27
CA ARG A 358 10.14 17.68 20.22
C ARG A 358 8.65 17.42 19.99
N TYR A 359 8.20 17.47 18.75
CA TYR A 359 6.80 17.20 18.42
C TYR A 359 6.36 15.81 18.85
N PHE A 360 7.12 14.76 18.49
CA PHE A 360 6.77 13.41 18.89
C PHE A 360 6.80 13.20 20.42
N LYS A 361 7.72 13.88 21.12
CA LYS A 361 7.79 13.85 22.58
C LYS A 361 6.60 14.57 23.23
N GLU A 362 6.24 15.77 22.75
CA GLU A 362 5.15 16.57 23.32
C GLU A 362 3.77 15.99 22.99
N GLU A 363 3.56 15.54 21.75
CA GLU A 363 2.24 15.10 21.29
C GLU A 363 1.95 13.62 21.65
N PHE A 364 2.98 12.75 21.61
CA PHE A 364 2.84 11.30 21.77
C PHE A 364 3.70 10.69 22.89
N GLY A 365 4.50 11.50 23.60
CA GLY A 365 5.39 10.99 24.65
C GLY A 365 6.54 10.12 24.14
N LYS A 366 6.87 10.17 22.83
CA LYS A 366 7.89 9.31 22.22
C LYS A 366 9.18 10.09 21.93
N ASP A 367 10.29 9.62 22.48
CA ASP A 367 11.63 10.10 22.11
C ASP A 367 12.20 9.24 20.98
N MET A 368 12.22 9.78 19.77
CA MET A 368 12.63 9.04 18.57
C MET A 368 14.10 8.64 18.58
N LYS A 369 14.40 7.39 18.23
CA LYS A 369 15.78 6.84 18.22
C LYS A 369 16.32 6.50 16.84
N MET A 370 15.50 6.61 15.79
CA MET A 370 15.85 6.19 14.43
C MET A 370 15.67 7.31 13.42
N CYS A 371 16.74 7.74 12.75
CA CYS A 371 16.62 8.62 11.59
C CYS A 371 16.10 7.82 10.38
N TRP A 372 14.88 8.12 9.93
CA TRP A 372 14.19 7.45 8.82
C TRP A 372 14.19 8.33 7.57
N LEU A 373 14.93 7.95 6.54
CA LEU A 373 15.05 8.69 5.28
C LEU A 373 15.04 7.73 4.08
N PRO A 374 13.89 7.08 3.79
CA PRO A 374 13.77 6.12 2.71
C PRO A 374 14.03 6.74 1.33
N ASP A 375 13.60 7.99 1.10
CA ASP A 375 13.66 8.62 -0.23
C ASP A 375 14.57 9.85 -0.35
N CYS A 376 15.58 10.01 0.51
CA CYS A 376 16.56 11.09 0.39
C CYS A 376 17.69 10.76 -0.61
N PHE A 377 18.10 11.73 -1.43
CA PHE A 377 19.01 11.52 -2.57
C PHE A 377 20.48 11.71 -2.19
N GLY A 378 20.98 10.81 -1.35
CA GLY A 378 22.38 10.80 -0.91
C GLY A 378 22.56 11.31 0.51
N PHE A 379 23.68 10.94 1.12
CA PHE A 379 23.92 11.13 2.54
C PHE A 379 25.39 11.51 2.79
N PRO A 380 25.67 12.68 3.42
CA PRO A 380 27.03 13.14 3.64
C PRO A 380 27.69 12.38 4.80
N ALA A 381 29.02 12.27 4.76
CA ALA A 381 29.81 11.57 5.78
C ALA A 381 29.77 12.22 7.18
N THR A 382 29.25 13.45 7.29
CA THR A 382 29.03 14.15 8.56
C THR A 382 27.71 13.81 9.22
N LEU A 383 26.74 13.22 8.50
CA LEU A 383 25.41 12.94 9.03
C LEU A 383 25.40 12.00 10.25
N PRO A 384 26.26 10.96 10.37
CA PRO A 384 26.32 10.11 11.57
C PRO A 384 26.60 10.89 12.85
N GLN A 385 27.50 11.87 12.79
CA GLN A 385 27.81 12.76 13.92
C GLN A 385 26.57 13.52 14.37
N VAL A 386 25.81 14.07 13.41
CA VAL A 386 24.60 14.84 13.71
C VAL A 386 23.49 13.95 14.27
N ILE A 387 23.25 12.79 13.64
CA ILE A 387 22.26 11.81 14.13
C ILE A 387 22.58 11.43 15.58
N LYS A 388 23.85 11.08 15.85
CA LYS A 388 24.29 10.69 17.19
C LYS A 388 24.20 11.84 18.19
N GLY A 389 24.64 13.04 17.80
CA GLY A 389 24.55 14.25 18.61
C GLY A 389 23.11 14.66 18.96
N CYS A 390 22.15 14.32 18.11
CA CYS A 390 20.71 14.48 18.38
C CYS A 390 20.10 13.31 19.18
N GLY A 391 20.91 12.40 19.71
CA GLY A 391 20.48 11.33 20.60
C GLY A 391 19.74 10.18 19.92
N MET A 392 20.07 9.91 18.64
CA MET A 392 19.58 8.75 17.89
C MET A 392 20.72 7.78 17.59
N ASP A 393 20.39 6.49 17.57
CA ASP A 393 21.37 5.41 17.41
C ASP A 393 21.22 4.64 16.10
N TYR A 394 20.08 4.83 15.42
CA TYR A 394 19.71 4.06 14.24
C TYR A 394 19.47 4.95 13.03
N PHE A 395 19.76 4.41 11.85
CA PHE A 395 19.50 5.05 10.56
C PHE A 395 18.84 4.05 9.60
N MET A 396 17.79 4.46 8.90
CA MET A 396 17.11 3.66 7.88
C MET A 396 17.01 4.42 6.57
N THR A 397 17.43 3.79 5.47
CA THR A 397 17.18 4.29 4.11
C THR A 397 16.99 3.14 3.13
N ILE A 398 16.40 3.42 1.95
CA ILE A 398 16.47 2.49 0.82
C ILE A 398 17.24 3.06 -0.38
N LYS A 399 17.49 4.38 -0.42
CA LYS A 399 17.89 5.06 -1.65
C LYS A 399 19.25 4.61 -2.17
N ILE A 400 20.16 4.26 -1.26
CA ILE A 400 21.51 3.75 -1.59
C ILE A 400 21.44 2.44 -2.40
N MET A 401 20.35 1.68 -2.31
CA MET A 401 20.13 0.45 -3.10
C MET A 401 19.83 0.72 -4.59
N SER A 402 19.69 1.98 -4.99
CA SER A 402 19.34 2.41 -6.35
C SER A 402 20.53 2.88 -7.19
N ASN A 403 21.76 2.49 -6.82
CA ASN A 403 22.96 2.86 -7.56
C ASN A 403 23.06 2.13 -8.92
N THR A 404 23.28 2.90 -10.00
CA THR A 404 23.47 2.35 -11.35
C THR A 404 24.87 1.77 -11.57
N VAL A 405 25.90 2.39 -10.95
CA VAL A 405 27.31 2.08 -11.23
C VAL A 405 27.86 1.07 -10.23
N ASN A 406 27.84 1.41 -8.94
CA ASN A 406 28.43 0.59 -7.89
C ASN A 406 27.34 0.05 -6.96
N GLU A 407 27.24 -1.27 -6.86
CA GLU A 407 26.40 -1.90 -5.85
C GLU A 407 26.99 -1.62 -4.45
N PHE A 408 26.18 -1.14 -3.52
CA PHE A 408 26.62 -0.93 -2.15
C PHE A 408 26.86 -2.29 -1.46
N PRO A 409 27.96 -2.47 -0.73
CA PRO A 409 28.39 -3.81 -0.29
C PRO A 409 27.60 -4.37 0.90
N HIS A 410 26.80 -3.54 1.59
CA HIS A 410 26.09 -3.92 2.82
C HIS A 410 24.58 -3.70 2.73
N SER A 411 23.82 -4.30 3.64
CA SER A 411 22.42 -4.03 3.95
C SER A 411 22.25 -3.61 5.41
N THR A 412 23.05 -4.14 6.33
CA THR A 412 23.08 -3.71 7.74
C THR A 412 24.52 -3.49 8.17
N PHE A 413 24.86 -2.29 8.63
CA PHE A 413 26.25 -1.92 8.92
C PHE A 413 26.35 -0.79 9.94
N LYS A 414 27.50 -0.69 10.61
CA LYS A 414 27.84 0.49 11.41
C LYS A 414 28.32 1.60 10.47
N TRP A 415 27.58 2.70 10.41
CA TRP A 415 27.97 3.85 9.63
C TRP A 415 28.75 4.83 10.50
N LYS A 416 30.06 4.93 10.21
CA LYS A 416 31.00 5.79 10.93
C LYS A 416 31.16 7.14 10.23
N GLY A 417 30.97 8.23 10.97
CA GLY A 417 31.17 9.60 10.51
C GLY A 417 32.64 10.02 10.53
N LEU A 418 32.92 11.20 9.96
CA LEU A 418 34.28 11.76 9.88
C LEU A 418 34.95 11.99 11.25
N ASP A 419 34.16 12.26 12.29
CA ASP A 419 34.60 12.46 13.67
C ASP A 419 34.74 11.15 14.47
N GLY A 420 34.37 10.02 13.86
CA GLY A 420 34.36 8.72 14.50
C GLY A 420 33.06 8.33 15.21
N SER A 421 32.04 9.20 15.21
CA SER A 421 30.70 8.84 15.68
C SER A 421 30.10 7.71 14.84
N GLU A 422 29.36 6.79 15.46
CA GLU A 422 28.77 5.63 14.78
C GLU A 422 27.26 5.54 15.03
N VAL A 423 26.51 5.21 13.98
CA VAL A 423 25.08 4.82 14.03
C VAL A 423 24.88 3.48 13.34
N LEU A 424 23.91 2.69 13.81
CA LEU A 424 23.56 1.43 13.15
C LEU A 424 22.62 1.71 11.98
N ALA A 425 23.12 1.51 10.76
CA ALA A 425 22.37 1.69 9.53
C ALA A 425 21.75 0.38 9.06
N HIS A 426 20.48 0.43 8.68
CA HIS A 426 19.80 -0.66 7.97
C HIS A 426 19.21 -0.13 6.67
N MET A 427 19.38 -0.92 5.61
CA MET A 427 18.74 -0.69 4.32
C MET A 427 17.82 -1.85 4.03
N GLU A 428 16.54 -1.54 3.84
CA GLU A 428 15.54 -2.54 3.45
C GLU A 428 16.05 -3.25 2.17
N PRO A 429 16.30 -4.58 2.20
CA PRO A 429 17.07 -5.22 1.14
C PRO A 429 16.34 -5.31 -0.22
N ALA A 430 15.01 -5.27 -0.26
CA ALA A 430 14.31 -5.14 -1.53
C ALA A 430 14.64 -3.80 -2.21
N GLY A 431 15.06 -2.79 -1.46
CA GLY A 431 15.29 -1.43 -1.93
C GLY A 431 13.98 -0.82 -2.38
N ASP A 432 12.90 -1.05 -1.64
CA ASP A 432 11.54 -0.63 -1.99
C ASP A 432 10.72 -0.36 -0.72
N TYR A 433 10.18 0.85 -0.57
CA TYR A 433 9.21 1.19 0.48
C TYR A 433 7.77 1.10 -0.03
N ASN A 434 7.58 0.70 -1.29
CA ASN A 434 6.31 0.47 -1.97
C ASN A 434 6.16 -1.03 -2.32
N SER A 435 6.65 -1.92 -1.46
CA SER A 435 6.59 -3.35 -1.72
C SER A 435 5.13 -3.82 -1.79
N GLY A 436 4.85 -4.72 -2.73
CA GLY A 436 3.57 -5.44 -2.77
C GLY A 436 3.47 -6.58 -1.74
N ALA A 437 4.48 -6.77 -0.89
CA ALA A 437 4.63 -7.90 0.04
C ALA A 437 4.46 -9.29 -0.61
N SER A 438 4.69 -9.38 -1.93
CA SER A 438 4.52 -10.60 -2.71
C SER A 438 5.76 -11.51 -2.60
N PRO A 439 5.70 -12.76 -3.10
CA PRO A 439 6.81 -13.68 -3.03
C PRO A 439 8.01 -13.12 -3.80
N LEU A 440 7.76 -12.42 -4.91
CA LEU A 440 8.78 -11.73 -5.69
C LEU A 440 9.55 -10.69 -4.87
N ALA A 441 8.86 -9.96 -3.98
CA ALA A 441 9.51 -9.00 -3.09
C ALA A 441 10.41 -9.71 -2.06
N ILE A 442 9.92 -10.81 -1.48
CA ILE A 442 10.69 -11.63 -0.53
C ILE A 442 11.94 -12.24 -1.20
N PHE A 443 11.80 -12.80 -2.41
CA PHE A 443 12.94 -13.32 -3.19
C PHE A 443 13.97 -12.23 -3.50
N LYS A 444 13.50 -11.04 -3.91
CA LYS A 444 14.37 -9.89 -4.18
C LYS A 444 15.11 -9.46 -2.93
N SER A 445 14.39 -9.30 -1.81
CA SER A 445 14.93 -8.94 -0.51
C SER A 445 15.98 -9.96 -0.04
N ASN A 446 15.66 -11.25 -0.05
CA ASN A 446 16.59 -12.32 0.35
C ASN A 446 17.84 -12.43 -0.54
N LYS A 447 17.72 -12.15 -1.85
CA LYS A 447 18.87 -12.13 -2.78
C LYS A 447 19.80 -10.94 -2.50
N ARG A 448 19.23 -9.80 -2.08
CA ARG A 448 19.96 -8.54 -1.87
C ARG A 448 20.44 -8.32 -0.44
N ASN A 449 19.90 -9.04 0.54
CA ASN A 449 20.37 -8.97 1.93
C ASN A 449 21.79 -9.54 2.04
N LYS A 450 22.78 -8.65 2.19
CA LYS A 450 24.21 -8.98 2.21
C LYS A 450 24.62 -9.62 3.54
N GLU A 451 23.99 -9.23 4.65
CA GLU A 451 24.28 -9.71 6.00
C GLU A 451 23.34 -10.83 6.47
N LYS A 452 22.57 -11.47 5.59
CA LYS A 452 21.57 -12.49 5.97
C LYS A 452 22.09 -13.69 6.75
N GLU A 453 23.37 -14.05 6.57
CA GLU A 453 24.00 -15.17 7.29
C GLU A 453 24.33 -14.78 8.75
N THR A 454 24.59 -13.49 9.00
CA THR A 454 24.89 -12.94 10.33
C THR A 454 23.67 -12.32 11.02
N VAL A 455 22.74 -11.77 10.23
CA VAL A 455 21.51 -11.10 10.65
C VAL A 455 20.38 -11.67 9.80
N PRO A 456 19.83 -12.84 10.17
CA PRO A 456 18.78 -13.53 9.41
C PRO A 456 17.39 -12.89 9.61
N GLN A 457 17.36 -11.57 9.75
CA GLN A 457 16.19 -10.75 10.00
C GLN A 457 16.28 -9.50 9.13
N CYS A 458 15.20 -9.13 8.46
CA CYS A 458 15.16 -7.86 7.75
C CYS A 458 13.77 -7.24 7.72
N LEU A 459 13.74 -5.92 7.54
CA LEU A 459 12.52 -5.16 7.36
C LEU A 459 11.90 -5.47 5.98
N LEU A 460 10.58 -5.42 5.88
CA LEU A 460 9.82 -5.42 4.63
C LEU A 460 8.80 -4.29 4.70
N LEU A 461 9.04 -3.21 3.96
CA LEU A 461 8.12 -2.08 3.89
C LEU A 461 7.16 -2.24 2.74
N TYR A 462 5.87 -2.34 3.05
CA TYR A 462 4.84 -2.62 2.05
C TYR A 462 3.74 -1.56 2.03
N GLY A 463 3.26 -1.25 0.82
CA GLY A 463 2.27 -0.22 0.58
C GLY A 463 2.40 0.42 -0.80
N ASP A 464 1.54 1.39 -1.08
CA ASP A 464 1.71 2.36 -2.17
C ASP A 464 2.01 3.72 -1.52
N GLY A 465 3.24 4.18 -1.69
CA GLY A 465 3.73 5.49 -1.27
C GLY A 465 3.88 6.44 -2.46
N ASP A 466 4.88 7.33 -2.38
CA ASP A 466 5.13 8.49 -3.23
C ASP A 466 4.03 9.56 -3.15
N GLY A 467 2.75 9.17 -3.12
CA GLY A 467 1.60 10.07 -2.98
C GLY A 467 0.56 9.62 -1.96
N GLY A 468 0.98 8.84 -0.96
CA GLY A 468 0.12 8.31 0.11
C GLY A 468 -0.83 7.19 -0.30
N GLY A 469 -1.62 6.76 0.68
CA GLY A 469 -2.57 5.66 0.52
C GLY A 469 -1.96 4.27 0.72
N GLY A 470 -0.95 4.11 1.58
CA GLY A 470 -0.32 2.81 1.89
C GLY A 470 -1.30 1.72 2.35
N PRO A 471 -0.78 0.50 2.52
CA PRO A 471 -1.26 -0.72 1.88
C PRO A 471 -2.75 -0.78 1.53
#